data_AF-A0A6V7J579-F1
#
_entry.id   AF-A0A6V7J579-F1
#
_cell.length_a   1.000
_cell.length_b   1.000
_cell.length_c   1.000
_cell.angle_alpha   90.00
_cell.angle_beta   90.00
_cell.angle_gamma   90.00
#
_symmetry.space_group_name_H-M   'P 1'
#
loop_
_entity.id
_entity.type
_entity.pdbx_description
1 polymer ?
#
loop_
_entity_poly.entity_id
_entity_poly.type
_entity_poly.pdbx_seq_one_letter_code
_entity_poly.pdbx_strand_id
1 'polypeptide(L)'
;GRILIRILMLTLSNLAFIASIYIAYKREYYTEAVVYGAVMFFSTFYHACEAGEDVMSVCITRLSVLQFCDFYNALLSIWVTLVAMASFGPKLTGFCQVTGAIILALGAELDRTALWVFLLPAITGSILIGISWGLRCRRQRNFKYPASRYRHVYLPTGLGIVLLGLVCYAFLQTRRNYHIVHSFWHICVAIGATLLLPKRKYMK
;
A
#
# COMPACT_ATOMS: atom_id res chain seq x y z
N GLY A 1 16.80 26.44 -3.02
CA GLY A 1 15.60 26.33 -3.88
C GLY A 1 15.29 24.90 -4.32
N ARG A 2 16.13 24.28 -5.17
CA ARG A 2 15.84 22.96 -5.77
C ARG A 2 15.75 21.79 -4.78
N ILE A 3 16.50 21.82 -3.68
CA ILE A 3 16.48 20.80 -2.62
C ILE A 3 15.15 20.83 -1.86
N LEU A 4 14.70 22.02 -1.43
CA LEU A 4 13.42 22.21 -0.75
C LEU A 4 12.22 21.71 -1.58
N ILE A 5 12.21 21.96 -2.89
CA ILE A 5 11.15 21.48 -3.79
C ILE A 5 11.10 19.94 -3.83
N ARG A 6 12.26 19.27 -3.83
CA ARG A 6 12.32 17.81 -3.79
C ARG A 6 11.73 17.29 -2.48
N ILE A 7 12.16 17.82 -1.35
CA ILE A 7 11.66 17.44 -0.02
C ILE A 7 10.14 17.63 0.06
N LEU A 8 9.65 18.80 -0.34
CA LEU A 8 8.23 19.11 -0.31
C LEU A 8 7.44 18.17 -1.24
N MET A 9 7.96 17.80 -2.40
CA MET A 9 7.29 16.82 -3.27
C MET A 9 7.16 15.45 -2.59
N LEU A 10 8.23 14.90 -2.02
CA LEU A 10 8.18 13.56 -1.38
C LEU A 10 7.34 13.57 -0.10
N THR A 11 7.40 14.63 0.69
CA THR A 11 6.64 14.74 1.95
C THR A 11 5.16 15.06 1.72
N LEU A 12 4.84 15.99 0.83
CA LEU A 12 3.44 16.36 0.54
C LEU A 12 2.71 15.27 -0.25
N SER A 13 3.40 14.50 -1.10
CA SER A 13 2.77 13.38 -1.80
C SER A 13 2.24 12.30 -0.85
N ASN A 14 2.86 12.14 0.32
CA ASN A 14 2.38 11.23 1.37
C ASN A 14 1.03 11.65 1.96
N LEU A 15 0.67 12.94 1.91
CA LEU A 15 -0.64 13.40 2.37
C LEU A 15 -1.80 12.84 1.52
N ALA A 16 -1.52 12.29 0.33
CA ALA A 16 -2.51 11.55 -0.45
C ALA A 16 -3.12 10.37 0.35
N PHE A 17 -2.37 9.79 1.29
CA PHE A 17 -2.88 8.73 2.17
C PHE A 17 -3.97 9.19 3.13
N ILE A 18 -4.17 10.50 3.38
CA ILE A 18 -5.29 11.01 4.18
C ILE A 18 -6.63 10.53 3.61
N ALA A 19 -6.78 10.54 2.28
CA ALA A 19 -7.99 10.05 1.63
C ALA A 19 -8.19 8.54 1.89
N SER A 20 -7.12 7.75 1.79
CA SER A 20 -7.12 6.30 2.06
C SER A 20 -7.50 5.99 3.50
N ILE A 21 -6.92 6.72 4.47
CA ILE A 21 -7.20 6.59 5.91
C ILE A 21 -8.68 6.91 6.17
N TYR A 22 -9.16 8.06 5.71
CA TYR A 22 -10.54 8.48 5.90
C TYR A 22 -11.53 7.47 5.33
N ILE A 23 -11.26 6.96 4.13
CA ILE A 23 -12.13 6.00 3.46
C ILE A 23 -12.09 4.62 4.14
N ALA A 24 -10.93 4.16 4.60
CA ALA A 24 -10.78 2.92 5.35
C ALA A 24 -11.56 3.00 6.67
N TYR A 25 -11.38 4.08 7.43
CA TYR A 25 -12.10 4.34 8.67
C TYR A 25 -13.62 4.35 8.45
N LYS A 26 -14.10 5.11 7.45
CA LYS A 26 -15.54 5.18 7.10
C LYS A 26 -16.13 3.84 6.66
N ARG A 27 -15.31 2.93 6.13
CA ARG A 27 -15.71 1.58 5.72
C ARG A 27 -15.49 0.53 6.81
N GLU A 28 -15.10 0.95 8.01
CA GLU A 28 -14.82 0.10 9.19
C GLU A 28 -13.67 -0.90 8.95
N TYR A 29 -12.66 -0.49 8.19
CA TYR A 29 -11.38 -1.18 8.01
C TYR A 29 -10.32 -0.51 8.89
N TYR A 30 -10.44 -0.69 10.20
CA TYR A 30 -9.61 0.01 11.19
C TYR A 30 -8.13 -0.41 11.12
N THR A 31 -7.86 -1.70 10.89
CA THR A 31 -6.49 -2.21 10.73
C THR A 31 -5.80 -1.52 9.56
N GLU A 32 -6.47 -1.47 8.41
CA GLU A 32 -5.97 -0.85 7.19
C GLU A 32 -5.79 0.67 7.38
N ALA A 33 -6.72 1.34 8.08
CA ALA A 33 -6.61 2.76 8.39
C ALA A 33 -5.37 3.08 9.24
N VAL A 34 -5.06 2.24 10.26
CA VAL A 34 -3.84 2.38 11.07
C VAL A 34 -2.60 2.19 10.22
N VAL A 35 -2.56 1.15 9.38
CA VAL A 35 -1.41 0.88 8.51
C VAL A 35 -1.20 2.01 7.49
N TYR A 36 -2.26 2.55 6.87
CA TYR A 36 -2.14 3.70 5.97
C TYR A 36 -1.64 4.96 6.70
N GLY A 37 -2.07 5.15 7.96
CA GLY A 37 -1.55 6.20 8.83
C GLY A 37 -0.06 6.04 9.12
N ALA A 38 0.38 4.80 9.39
CA ALA A 38 1.78 4.48 9.61
C ALA A 38 2.63 4.73 8.36
N VAL A 39 2.16 4.34 7.16
CA VAL A 39 2.82 4.69 5.88
C VAL A 39 3.01 6.19 5.76
N MET A 40 1.93 6.95 5.90
CA MET A 40 1.97 8.41 5.79
C MET A 40 2.98 9.03 6.76
N PHE A 41 2.94 8.60 8.03
CA PHE A 41 3.83 9.11 9.07
C PHE A 41 5.29 8.78 8.79
N PHE A 42 5.63 7.48 8.69
CA PHE A 42 7.02 7.06 8.56
C PHE A 42 7.64 7.49 7.24
N SER A 43 6.90 7.48 6.12
CA SER A 43 7.39 7.96 4.83
C SER A 43 7.68 9.46 4.84
N THR A 44 6.81 10.25 5.45
CA THR A 44 7.03 11.71 5.58
C THR A 44 8.29 12.00 6.39
N PHE A 45 8.45 11.35 7.56
CA PHE A 45 9.62 11.58 8.41
C PHE A 45 10.90 10.98 7.83
N TYR A 46 10.83 9.87 7.10
CA TYR A 46 11.96 9.30 6.39
C TYR A 46 12.51 10.30 5.36
N HIS A 47 11.67 10.80 4.44
CA HIS A 47 12.13 11.74 3.41
C HIS A 47 12.50 13.13 3.97
N ALA A 48 11.89 13.54 5.08
CA ALA A 48 12.30 14.75 5.79
C ALA A 48 13.68 14.60 6.44
N CYS A 49 14.01 13.40 6.95
CA CYS A 49 15.30 13.11 7.59
C CYS A 49 16.41 12.81 6.56
N GLU A 50 16.12 12.06 5.49
CA GLU A 50 17.05 11.72 4.40
C GLU A 50 17.62 12.96 3.71
N ALA A 51 16.81 14.01 3.59
CA ALA A 51 17.23 15.27 2.98
C ALA A 51 18.01 16.20 3.91
N GLY A 52 18.31 15.74 5.13
CA GLY A 52 18.90 16.51 6.21
C GLY A 52 20.38 16.85 6.08
N GLU A 53 21.08 16.44 5.03
CA GLU A 53 22.52 16.74 4.89
C GLU A 53 22.83 18.25 4.69
N ASP A 54 21.87 19.09 4.25
CA ASP A 54 22.20 20.48 3.84
C ASP A 54 21.43 21.64 4.51
N VAL A 55 20.35 21.45 5.31
CA VAL A 55 19.62 22.62 5.88
C VAL A 55 18.95 22.38 7.25
N MET A 56 18.14 21.33 7.45
CA MET A 56 17.39 21.07 8.71
C MET A 56 17.05 19.57 8.81
N SER A 57 17.84 18.76 9.53
CA SER A 57 17.56 17.33 9.72
C SER A 57 16.49 17.12 10.81
N VAL A 58 15.23 16.94 10.43
CA VAL A 58 14.14 16.57 11.37
C VAL A 58 14.08 15.04 11.48
N CYS A 59 15.05 14.46 12.19
CA CYS A 59 15.13 13.02 12.42
C CYS A 59 14.59 12.69 13.82
N ILE A 60 13.43 12.01 13.88
CA ILE A 60 12.86 11.54 15.17
C ILE A 60 13.68 10.35 15.72
N THR A 61 14.28 9.56 14.84
CA THR A 61 15.13 8.41 15.19
C THR A 61 16.21 8.23 14.11
N ARG A 62 16.99 7.15 14.21
CA ARG A 62 18.05 6.80 13.24
C ARG A 62 17.45 6.64 11.84
N LEU A 63 18.16 7.15 10.83
CA LEU A 63 17.72 7.07 9.43
C LEU A 63 17.43 5.63 8.98
N SER A 64 18.25 4.66 9.39
CA SER A 64 18.03 3.24 9.08
C SER A 64 16.72 2.67 9.64
N VAL A 65 16.27 3.16 10.81
CA VAL A 65 15.00 2.75 11.42
C VAL A 65 13.83 3.40 10.66
N LEU A 66 13.93 4.69 10.33
CA LEU A 66 12.91 5.37 9.52
C LEU A 66 12.77 4.73 8.15
N GLN A 67 13.89 4.39 7.52
CA GLN A 67 13.93 3.68 6.24
C GLN A 67 13.23 2.32 6.36
N PHE A 68 13.59 1.51 7.35
CA PHE A 68 12.91 0.23 7.59
C PHE A 68 11.39 0.42 7.77
N CYS A 69 10.98 1.37 8.61
CA CYS A 69 9.57 1.62 8.86
C CYS A 69 8.82 2.08 7.61
N ASP A 70 9.43 2.92 6.76
CA ASP A 70 8.82 3.36 5.50
C ASP A 70 8.56 2.17 4.56
N PHE A 71 9.61 1.41 4.23
CA PHE A 71 9.49 0.23 3.36
C PHE A 71 8.56 -0.84 3.92
N TYR A 72 8.69 -1.17 5.20
CA TYR A 72 7.86 -2.18 5.86
C TYR A 72 6.38 -1.79 5.85
N ASN A 73 6.04 -0.55 6.23
CA ASN A 73 4.65 -0.12 6.26
C ASN A 73 4.07 -0.03 4.85
N ALA A 74 4.86 0.36 3.84
CA ALA A 74 4.42 0.34 2.45
C ALA A 74 4.03 -1.08 2.01
N LEU A 75 4.88 -2.08 2.28
CA LEU A 75 4.59 -3.49 2.00
C LEU A 75 3.36 -4.00 2.78
N LEU A 76 3.30 -3.67 4.07
CA LEU A 76 2.19 -4.05 4.92
C LEU A 76 0.88 -3.44 4.42
N SER A 77 0.89 -2.20 3.93
CA SER A 77 -0.31 -1.54 3.39
C SER A 77 -0.87 -2.27 2.17
N ILE A 78 0.00 -2.74 1.26
CA ILE A 78 -0.39 -3.54 0.11
C ILE A 78 -0.99 -4.86 0.60
N TRP A 79 -0.33 -5.53 1.53
CA TRP A 79 -0.78 -6.81 2.07
C TRP A 79 -2.14 -6.73 2.76
N VAL A 80 -2.34 -5.81 3.70
CA VAL A 80 -3.61 -5.69 4.42
C VAL A 80 -4.75 -5.32 3.46
N THR A 81 -4.48 -4.52 2.42
CA THR A 81 -5.45 -4.24 1.35
C THR A 81 -5.86 -5.52 0.62
N LEU A 82 -4.90 -6.35 0.22
CA LEU A 82 -5.17 -7.61 -0.50
C LEU A 82 -5.94 -8.61 0.39
N VAL A 83 -5.57 -8.72 1.66
CA VAL A 83 -6.30 -9.59 2.61
C VAL A 83 -7.73 -9.07 2.84
N ALA A 84 -7.93 -7.75 2.94
CA ALA A 84 -9.26 -7.14 3.02
C ALA A 84 -10.10 -7.43 1.75
N MET A 85 -9.50 -7.37 0.56
CA MET A 85 -10.14 -7.72 -0.70
C MET A 85 -10.52 -9.20 -0.79
N ALA A 86 -9.72 -10.09 -0.20
CA ALA A 86 -10.05 -11.50 -0.13
C ALA A 86 -11.34 -11.74 0.68
N SER A 87 -11.73 -10.82 1.57
CA SER A 87 -12.99 -10.85 2.32
C SER A 87 -13.23 -12.18 3.04
N PHE A 88 -12.18 -12.69 3.70
CA PHE A 88 -12.32 -13.81 4.61
C PHE A 88 -13.18 -13.46 5.83
N GLY A 89 -13.60 -14.47 6.59
CA GLY A 89 -14.20 -14.24 7.90
C GLY A 89 -13.19 -13.59 8.86
N PRO A 90 -13.64 -12.86 9.91
CA PRO A 90 -12.77 -12.07 10.78
C PRO A 90 -11.56 -12.83 11.35
N LYS A 91 -11.76 -14.11 11.71
CA LYS A 91 -10.70 -14.98 12.25
C LYS A 91 -9.57 -15.21 11.23
N LEU A 92 -9.91 -15.57 9.99
CA LEU A 92 -8.93 -15.87 8.95
C LEU A 92 -8.29 -14.58 8.41
N THR A 93 -9.05 -13.50 8.30
CA THR A 93 -8.51 -12.16 7.99
C THR A 93 -7.43 -11.76 8.99
N GLY A 94 -7.73 -11.84 10.29
CA GLY A 94 -6.75 -11.52 11.34
C GLY A 94 -5.52 -12.44 11.30
N PHE A 95 -5.72 -13.75 11.11
CA PHE A 95 -4.62 -14.70 10.95
C PHE A 95 -3.70 -14.35 9.77
N CYS A 96 -4.26 -14.07 8.59
CA CYS A 96 -3.48 -13.68 7.41
C CYS A 96 -2.80 -12.32 7.58
N GLN A 97 -3.46 -11.34 8.22
CA GLN A 97 -2.89 -10.03 8.48
C GLN A 97 -1.67 -10.13 9.40
N VAL A 98 -1.78 -10.82 10.54
CA VAL A 98 -0.67 -10.98 11.51
C VAL A 98 0.45 -11.82 10.91
N THR A 99 0.13 -12.95 10.27
CA THR A 99 1.14 -13.83 9.67
C THR A 99 1.93 -13.10 8.58
N GLY A 100 1.23 -12.39 7.69
CA GLY A 100 1.90 -11.56 6.69
C GLY A 100 2.71 -10.43 7.30
N ALA A 101 2.21 -9.75 8.34
CA ALA A 101 2.97 -8.70 9.00
C ALA A 101 4.32 -9.18 9.56
N ILE A 102 4.38 -10.40 10.10
CA ILE A 102 5.62 -11.02 10.58
C ILE A 102 6.56 -11.36 9.42
N ILE A 103 6.05 -12.02 8.37
CA ILE A 103 6.85 -12.41 7.20
C ILE A 103 7.40 -11.18 6.47
N LEU A 104 6.58 -10.14 6.31
CA LEU A 104 6.97 -8.90 5.65
C LEU A 104 8.02 -8.14 6.47
N ALA A 105 7.96 -8.19 7.80
CA ALA A 105 8.97 -7.55 8.64
C ALA A 105 10.33 -8.22 8.43
N LEU A 106 10.37 -9.55 8.40
CA LEU A 106 11.59 -10.30 8.09
C LEU A 106 12.08 -10.03 6.67
N GLY A 107 11.18 -10.03 5.68
CA GLY A 107 11.52 -9.74 4.28
C GLY A 107 12.07 -8.32 4.10
N ALA A 108 11.44 -7.34 4.76
CA ALA A 108 11.91 -5.96 4.77
C ALA A 108 13.26 -5.81 5.48
N GLU A 109 13.61 -6.66 6.45
CA GLU A 109 14.94 -6.60 7.06
C GLU A 109 16.03 -7.24 6.18
N LEU A 110 15.71 -8.33 5.48
CA LEU A 110 16.66 -9.09 4.67
C LEU A 110 17.08 -8.36 3.38
N ASP A 111 16.15 -7.76 2.65
CA ASP A 111 16.45 -6.98 1.44
C ASP A 111 15.40 -5.90 1.18
N ARG A 112 15.63 -4.71 1.75
CA ARG A 112 14.75 -3.53 1.63
C ARG A 112 14.53 -3.06 0.19
N THR A 113 15.40 -3.44 -0.75
CA THR A 113 15.47 -2.85 -2.10
C THR A 113 15.06 -3.81 -3.22
N ALA A 114 14.98 -5.11 -2.94
CA ALA A 114 14.57 -6.08 -3.94
C ALA A 114 13.09 -5.89 -4.34
N LEU A 115 12.86 -5.69 -5.65
CA LEU A 115 11.53 -5.68 -6.25
C LEU A 115 10.73 -6.96 -5.93
N TRP A 116 11.42 -8.08 -5.69
CA TRP A 116 10.81 -9.35 -5.27
C TRP A 116 10.04 -9.24 -3.94
N VAL A 117 10.45 -8.35 -3.04
CA VAL A 117 9.76 -8.13 -1.76
C VAL A 117 8.41 -7.43 -1.96
N PHE A 118 8.23 -6.66 -3.04
CA PHE A 118 6.92 -6.13 -3.45
C PHE A 118 6.10 -7.14 -4.24
N LEU A 119 6.74 -8.01 -5.02
CA LEU A 119 6.06 -8.97 -5.87
C LEU A 119 5.49 -10.15 -5.07
N LEU A 120 6.22 -10.63 -4.07
CA LEU A 120 5.78 -11.76 -3.22
C LEU A 120 4.41 -11.51 -2.56
N PRO A 121 4.16 -10.38 -1.88
CA PRO A 121 2.87 -10.10 -1.21
C PRO A 121 1.76 -9.86 -2.24
N ALA A 122 2.10 -9.26 -3.38
CA ALA A 122 1.15 -9.03 -4.48
C ALA A 122 0.67 -10.34 -5.11
N ILE A 123 1.57 -11.27 -5.43
CA ILE A 123 1.23 -12.58 -6.01
C ILE A 123 0.45 -13.41 -5.00
N THR A 124 0.97 -13.56 -3.79
CA THR A 124 0.33 -14.38 -2.74
C THR A 124 -1.04 -13.82 -2.36
N GLY A 125 -1.18 -12.50 -2.20
CA GLY A 125 -2.46 -11.85 -1.93
C GLY A 125 -3.46 -12.01 -3.09
N SER A 126 -3.00 -11.92 -4.35
CA SER A 126 -3.86 -12.15 -5.52
C SER A 126 -4.38 -13.59 -5.59
N ILE A 127 -3.54 -14.57 -5.26
CA ILE A 127 -3.95 -15.98 -5.15
C ILE A 127 -5.00 -16.15 -4.05
N LEU A 128 -4.81 -15.53 -2.88
CA LEU A 128 -5.79 -15.57 -1.78
C LEU A 128 -7.15 -15.00 -2.20
N ILE A 129 -7.15 -13.88 -2.92
CA ILE A 129 -8.37 -13.28 -3.48
C ILE A 129 -9.05 -14.25 -4.44
N GLY A 130 -8.31 -14.81 -5.39
CA GLY A 130 -8.83 -15.76 -6.38
C GLY A 130 -9.44 -17.01 -5.74
N ILE A 131 -8.75 -17.61 -4.77
CA ILE A 131 -9.26 -18.77 -4.02
C ILE A 131 -10.52 -18.39 -3.25
N SER A 132 -10.50 -17.29 -2.50
CA SER A 132 -11.63 -16.86 -1.68
C SER A 132 -12.89 -16.62 -2.54
N TRP A 133 -12.74 -15.85 -3.61
CA TRP A 133 -13.86 -15.52 -4.49
C TRP A 133 -14.34 -16.76 -5.24
N GLY A 134 -13.43 -17.63 -5.71
CA GLY A 134 -13.77 -18.89 -6.37
C GLY A 134 -14.57 -19.84 -5.47
N LEU A 135 -14.13 -20.03 -4.23
CA LEU A 135 -14.85 -20.84 -3.24
C LEU A 135 -16.23 -20.25 -2.92
N ARG A 136 -16.33 -18.93 -2.81
CA ARG A 136 -17.60 -18.24 -2.52
C ARG A 136 -18.59 -18.33 -3.69
N CYS A 137 -18.12 -18.14 -4.92
CA CYS A 137 -18.90 -18.35 -6.15
C CYS A 137 -19.43 -19.78 -6.23
N ARG A 138 -18.58 -20.79 -5.93
CA ARG A 138 -18.99 -22.20 -5.91
C ARG A 138 -20.05 -22.48 -4.85
N ARG A 139 -19.89 -21.93 -3.64
CA ARG A 139 -20.83 -22.11 -2.52
C ARG A 139 -22.18 -21.43 -2.76
N GLN A 140 -22.18 -20.25 -3.37
CA GLN A 140 -23.40 -19.48 -3.66
C GLN A 140 -24.05 -19.85 -5.01
N ARG A 141 -23.44 -20.76 -5.81
CA ARG A 141 -23.86 -21.12 -7.18
C ARG A 141 -24.08 -19.90 -8.11
N ASN A 142 -23.46 -18.76 -7.79
CA ASN A 142 -23.64 -17.50 -8.48
C ASN A 142 -22.28 -16.85 -8.72
N PHE A 143 -21.93 -16.66 -9.99
CA PHE A 143 -20.67 -16.03 -10.44
C PHE A 143 -20.71 -14.49 -10.43
N LYS A 144 -21.73 -13.89 -9.82
CA LYS A 144 -21.88 -12.42 -9.71
C LYS A 144 -21.17 -11.81 -8.49
N TYR A 145 -20.37 -12.60 -7.76
CA TYR A 145 -19.55 -12.13 -6.65
C TYR A 145 -18.13 -11.78 -7.11
N PRO A 146 -17.52 -10.66 -6.65
CA PRO A 146 -18.15 -9.53 -5.95
C PRO A 146 -19.03 -8.68 -6.88
N ALA A 147 -19.77 -7.72 -6.33
CA ALA A 147 -20.75 -6.93 -7.07
C ALA A 147 -20.22 -6.34 -8.39
N SER A 148 -21.06 -6.35 -9.44
CA SER A 148 -20.70 -5.99 -10.82
C SER A 148 -19.97 -4.63 -10.94
N ARG A 149 -20.41 -3.59 -10.22
CA ARG A 149 -19.74 -2.28 -10.20
C ARG A 149 -18.33 -2.33 -9.63
N TYR A 150 -18.11 -3.14 -8.58
CA TYR A 150 -16.78 -3.29 -7.99
C TYR A 150 -15.85 -4.08 -8.92
N ARG A 151 -16.35 -5.19 -9.49
CA ARG A 151 -15.60 -6.02 -10.42
C ARG A 151 -15.20 -5.31 -11.71
N HIS A 152 -16.09 -4.51 -12.29
CA HIS A 152 -15.88 -3.92 -13.62
C HIS A 152 -15.37 -2.48 -13.61
N VAL A 153 -15.45 -1.77 -12.49
CA VAL A 153 -14.99 -0.38 -12.39
C VAL A 153 -13.88 -0.26 -11.35
N TYR A 154 -14.18 -0.48 -10.07
CA TYR A 154 -13.25 -0.20 -8.98
C TYR A 154 -11.99 -1.09 -9.01
N LEU A 155 -12.15 -2.38 -9.27
CA LEU A 155 -11.06 -3.34 -9.32
C LEU A 155 -10.09 -3.07 -10.49
N PRO A 156 -10.53 -3.00 -11.77
CA PRO A 156 -9.63 -2.75 -12.88
C PRO A 156 -9.01 -1.34 -12.82
N THR A 157 -9.76 -0.32 -12.40
CA THR A 157 -9.20 1.03 -12.24
C THR A 157 -8.16 1.07 -11.11
N GLY A 158 -8.45 0.47 -9.96
CA GLY A 158 -7.51 0.41 -8.84
C GLY A 158 -6.23 -0.35 -9.19
N LEU A 159 -6.37 -1.54 -9.81
CA LEU A 159 -5.23 -2.34 -10.26
C LEU A 159 -4.42 -1.60 -11.34
N GLY A 160 -5.08 -0.97 -12.30
CA GLY A 160 -4.42 -0.20 -13.35
C GLY A 160 -3.58 0.95 -12.81
N ILE A 161 -4.08 1.69 -11.81
CA ILE A 161 -3.34 2.80 -11.17
C ILE A 161 -2.12 2.28 -10.40
N VAL A 162 -2.25 1.19 -9.64
CA VAL A 162 -1.12 0.60 -8.90
C VAL A 162 -0.07 0.03 -9.85
N LEU A 163 -0.49 -0.67 -10.91
CA LEU A 163 0.40 -1.20 -11.94
C LEU A 163 1.14 -0.07 -12.67
N LEU A 164 0.44 1.02 -13.01
CA LEU A 164 1.07 2.20 -13.61
C LEU A 164 2.15 2.77 -12.68
N GLY A 165 1.82 2.95 -11.40
CA GLY A 165 2.79 3.37 -10.40
C GLY A 165 4.01 2.44 -10.35
N LEU A 166 3.80 1.12 -10.36
CA LEU A 166 4.86 0.12 -10.23
C LEU A 166 5.77 0.10 -11.45
N VAL A 167 5.20 0.20 -12.65
CA VAL A 167 5.96 0.28 -13.91
C VAL A 167 6.77 1.57 -13.94
N CYS A 168 6.20 2.69 -13.54
CA CYS A 168 6.94 3.95 -13.44
C CYS A 168 8.09 3.83 -12.41
N TYR A 169 7.83 3.25 -11.25
CA TYR A 169 8.85 3.02 -10.22
C TYR A 169 9.98 2.10 -10.70
N ALA A 170 9.65 0.98 -11.35
CA ALA A 170 10.63 -0.03 -11.77
C ALA A 170 11.47 0.40 -12.98
N PHE A 171 10.88 1.08 -13.96
CA PHE A 171 11.52 1.34 -15.26
C PHE A 171 11.91 2.81 -15.50
N LEU A 172 11.20 3.76 -14.89
CA LEU A 172 11.45 5.20 -15.12
C LEU A 172 12.29 5.84 -14.02
N GLN A 173 12.55 5.13 -12.91
CA GLN A 173 13.32 5.69 -11.81
C GLN A 173 14.81 5.79 -12.14
N THR A 174 15.31 7.02 -12.15
CA THR A 174 16.73 7.37 -12.25
C THR A 174 17.10 8.28 -11.07
N ARG A 175 18.40 8.42 -10.76
CA ARG A 175 18.82 9.31 -9.66
C ARG A 175 18.37 10.77 -9.82
N ARG A 176 18.16 11.24 -11.06
CA ARG A 176 17.77 12.64 -11.32
C ARG A 176 16.28 12.89 -11.14
N ASN A 177 15.43 11.92 -11.47
CA ASN A 177 13.97 12.05 -11.42
C ASN A 177 13.31 11.29 -10.26
N TYR A 178 14.10 10.66 -9.37
CA TYR A 178 13.64 9.94 -8.18
C TYR A 178 12.52 10.68 -7.43
N HIS A 179 12.74 11.95 -7.09
CA HIS A 179 11.74 12.76 -6.37
C HIS A 179 10.38 12.89 -7.08
N ILE A 180 10.34 12.87 -8.41
CA ILE A 180 9.09 12.96 -9.19
C ILE A 180 8.43 11.58 -9.25
N VAL A 181 9.20 10.57 -9.65
CA VAL A 181 8.69 9.20 -9.86
C VAL A 181 8.22 8.59 -8.54
N HIS A 182 8.95 8.82 -7.46
CA HIS A 182 8.61 8.31 -6.14
C HIS A 182 7.39 9.02 -5.53
N SER A 183 7.30 10.35 -5.69
CA SER A 183 6.09 11.10 -5.28
C SER A 183 4.85 10.65 -6.07
N PHE A 184 5.01 10.38 -7.37
CA PHE A 184 3.95 9.83 -8.20
C PHE A 184 3.53 8.43 -7.73
N TRP A 185 4.50 7.57 -7.38
CA TRP A 185 4.25 6.27 -6.79
C TRP A 185 3.39 6.37 -5.51
N HIS A 186 3.70 7.28 -4.57
CA HIS A 186 2.89 7.49 -3.35
C HIS A 186 1.42 7.80 -3.68
N ILE A 187 1.20 8.71 -4.63
CA ILE A 187 -0.14 9.11 -5.05
C ILE A 187 -0.88 7.93 -5.70
N CYS A 188 -0.22 7.18 -6.59
CA CYS A 188 -0.79 6.00 -7.23
C CYS A 188 -1.18 4.93 -6.21
N VAL A 189 -0.31 4.63 -5.24
CA VAL A 189 -0.60 3.63 -4.20
C VAL A 189 -1.75 4.09 -3.30
N ALA A 190 -1.78 5.37 -2.90
CA ALA A 190 -2.88 5.90 -2.08
C ALA A 190 -4.24 5.85 -2.80
N ILE A 191 -4.29 6.30 -4.06
CA ILE A 191 -5.52 6.23 -4.87
C ILE A 191 -5.90 4.76 -5.13
N GLY A 192 -4.92 3.92 -5.44
CA GLY A 192 -5.09 2.48 -5.61
C GLY A 192 -5.73 1.82 -4.39
N ALA A 193 -5.15 2.01 -3.20
CA ALA A 193 -5.68 1.50 -1.94
C ALA A 193 -7.12 1.96 -1.67
N THR A 194 -7.43 3.22 -1.96
CA THR A 194 -8.78 3.80 -1.83
C THR A 194 -9.82 3.12 -2.74
N LEU A 195 -9.45 2.81 -3.97
CA LEU A 195 -10.32 2.17 -4.96
C LEU A 195 -10.46 0.67 -4.71
N LEU A 196 -9.34 0.02 -4.38
CA LEU A 196 -9.25 -1.43 -4.18
C LEU A 196 -9.92 -1.87 -2.89
N LEU A 197 -9.87 -1.09 -1.80
CA LEU A 197 -10.54 -1.46 -0.56
C LEU A 197 -12.06 -1.58 -0.80
N PRO A 198 -12.70 -2.74 -0.68
CA PRO A 198 -14.11 -2.88 -1.06
C PRO A 198 -15.06 -2.30 -0.02
N LYS A 199 -16.17 -1.67 -0.43
CA LYS A 199 -17.26 -1.37 0.52
C LYS A 199 -17.92 -2.68 0.96
N ARG A 200 -18.31 -2.81 2.23
CA ARG A 200 -19.02 -4.00 2.74
C ARG A 200 -20.23 -4.40 1.89
N LYS A 201 -20.97 -3.43 1.34
CA LYS A 201 -22.10 -3.66 0.43
C LYS A 201 -21.75 -4.36 -0.90
N TYR A 202 -20.49 -4.33 -1.32
CA TYR A 202 -20.02 -4.98 -2.56
C TYR A 202 -19.52 -6.41 -2.33
N MET A 203 -19.35 -6.81 -1.07
CA MET A 203 -18.87 -8.13 -0.63
C MET A 203 -19.97 -8.97 0.03
N LYS A 204 -21.24 -8.64 -0.24
CA LYS A 204 -22.42 -9.42 0.18
C LYS A 204 -22.73 -10.51 -0.83
#